data_AF-A0A011Q4Y0-F1
#
_entry.id   AF-A0A011Q4Y0-F1
#
_cell.length_a   1.000
_cell.length_b   1.000
_cell.length_c   1.000
_cell.angle_alpha   90.00
_cell.angle_beta   90.00
_cell.angle_gamma   90.00
#
_symmetry.space_group_name_H-M   'P 1'
#
loop_
_entity.id
_entity.type
_entity.pdbx_description
1 polymer ?
#
loop_
_entity_poly.entity_id
_entity_poly.type
_entity_poly.pdbx_seq_one_letter_code
_entity_poly.pdbx_strand_id
1 'polypeptide(L)'
;MPPEAAGRWLEALLASDWKKIEPAAFAATQIARLTGDRARDLAPELRQAVLARLAAINASATWSTQLTTVVELDKADERRAFGEALPVGLRLIREEGQSA
;
A
#
# COMPACT_ATOMS: atom_id res chain seq x y z
N MET A 1 3.15 -7.66 9.76
CA MET A 1 4.27 -8.21 8.98
C MET A 1 5.57 -7.64 9.53
N PRO A 2 6.60 -8.46 9.79
CA PRO A 2 7.91 -7.94 10.19
C PRO A 2 8.53 -7.05 9.09
N PRO A 3 9.22 -5.96 9.43
CA PRO A 3 9.74 -4.99 8.46
C PRO A 3 10.76 -5.61 7.49
N GLU A 4 11.53 -6.61 7.93
CA GLU A 4 12.49 -7.31 7.06
C GLU A 4 11.80 -8.12 5.95
N ALA A 5 10.70 -8.81 6.27
CA ALA A 5 9.92 -9.51 5.26
C ALA A 5 9.27 -8.53 4.28
N ALA A 6 8.74 -7.42 4.79
CA ALA A 6 8.18 -6.34 3.98
C ALA A 6 9.22 -5.75 3.01
N GLY A 7 10.46 -5.53 3.48
CA GLY A 7 11.58 -5.06 2.65
C GLY A 7 11.89 -5.98 1.48
N ARG A 8 12.00 -7.29 1.70
CA ARG A 8 12.27 -8.25 0.61
C ARG A 8 11.16 -8.27 -0.45
N TRP A 9 9.91 -8.17 -0.03
CA TRP A 9 8.78 -8.10 -0.97
C TRP A 9 8.79 -6.80 -1.76
N LEU A 10 9.17 -5.70 -1.11
CA LEU A 10 9.32 -4.41 -1.76
C LEU A 10 10.44 -4.42 -2.80
N GLU A 11 11.59 -5.04 -2.52
CA GLU A 11 12.68 -5.19 -3.47
C GLU A 11 12.24 -5.95 -4.73
N ALA A 12 11.49 -7.04 -4.58
CA ALA A 12 10.93 -7.79 -5.70
C ALA A 12 9.96 -6.93 -6.54
N LEU A 13 9.13 -6.12 -5.88
CA LEU A 13 8.25 -5.17 -6.56
C LEU A 13 9.05 -4.09 -7.30
N LEU A 14 10.09 -3.52 -6.69
CA LEU A 14 10.94 -2.50 -7.32
C LEU A 14 11.66 -3.03 -8.57
N ALA A 15 12.04 -4.31 -8.58
CA ALA A 15 12.64 -4.98 -9.73
C ALA A 15 11.64 -5.29 -10.86
N SER A 16 10.33 -5.15 -10.60
CA SER A 16 9.27 -5.46 -11.57
C SER A 16 9.00 -4.30 -12.53
N ASP A 17 8.47 -4.60 -13.72
CA ASP A 17 8.03 -3.59 -14.68
C ASP A 17 6.61 -3.10 -14.34
N TRP A 18 6.52 -1.93 -13.70
CA TRP A 18 5.24 -1.36 -13.22
C TRP A 18 4.33 -0.90 -14.36
N LYS A 19 4.83 -0.79 -15.59
CA LYS A 19 3.99 -0.51 -16.76
C LYS A 19 3.27 -1.76 -17.26
N LYS A 20 3.80 -2.95 -16.94
CA LYS A 20 3.23 -4.25 -17.33
C LYS A 20 2.43 -4.88 -16.20
N ILE A 21 2.87 -4.68 -14.96
CA ILE A 21 2.20 -5.21 -13.77
C ILE A 21 1.46 -4.05 -13.12
N GLU A 22 0.24 -3.81 -13.60
CA GLU A 22 -0.66 -2.75 -13.13
C GLU A 22 -0.76 -2.65 -11.59
N PRO A 23 -0.90 -3.74 -10.81
CA PRO A 23 -1.01 -3.63 -9.35
C PRO A 23 0.32 -3.40 -8.62
N ALA A 24 1.48 -3.46 -9.29
CA ALA A 24 2.79 -3.42 -8.63
C ALA A 24 3.06 -2.09 -7.91
N ALA A 25 2.70 -0.97 -8.55
CA ALA A 25 2.88 0.36 -7.97
C ALA A 25 2.02 0.56 -6.71
N PHE A 26 0.79 0.04 -6.72
CA PHE A 26 -0.10 0.07 -5.56
C PHE A 26 0.44 -0.79 -4.42
N ALA A 27 0.80 -2.05 -4.69
CA ALA A 27 1.36 -2.95 -3.68
C ALA A 27 2.64 -2.37 -3.04
N ALA A 28 3.53 -1.78 -3.86
CA ALA A 28 4.74 -1.14 -3.38
C ALA A 28 4.44 0.07 -2.47
N THR A 29 3.46 0.90 -2.87
CA THR A 29 2.99 2.03 -2.05
C THR A 29 2.46 1.56 -0.70
N GLN A 30 1.63 0.51 -0.69
CA GLN A 30 1.02 -0.01 0.53
C GLN A 30 2.03 -0.64 1.49
N ILE A 31 3.07 -1.28 0.96
CA ILE A 31 4.17 -1.84 1.77
C ILE A 31 5.05 -0.73 2.34
N ALA A 32 5.29 0.33 1.58
CA ALA A 32 6.26 1.37 1.92
C ALA A 32 5.67 2.58 2.66
N ARG A 33 4.34 2.73 2.74
CA ARG A 33 3.70 3.89 3.37
C ARG A 33 4.12 4.06 4.83
N LEU A 34 4.14 5.31 5.27
CA LEU A 34 4.35 5.62 6.68
C LEU A 34 3.12 5.25 7.50
N THR A 35 3.36 4.55 8.61
CA THR A 35 2.34 4.12 9.55
C THR A 35 2.39 4.92 10.85
N GLY A 36 3.51 5.57 11.15
CA GLY A 36 3.75 6.28 12.42
C GLY A 36 4.25 5.36 13.54
N ASP A 37 4.30 4.06 13.30
CA ASP A 37 4.93 3.07 14.18
C ASP A 37 6.32 2.72 13.65
N ARG A 38 7.36 3.16 14.37
CA ARG A 38 8.77 2.95 13.99
C ARG A 38 9.15 1.48 13.85
N ALA A 39 8.46 0.57 14.56
CA ALA A 39 8.73 -0.87 14.44
C ALA A 39 8.20 -1.47 13.13
N ARG A 40 7.29 -0.77 12.45
CA ARG A 40 6.66 -1.18 11.19
C ARG A 40 7.15 -0.41 9.99
N ASP A 41 7.54 0.85 10.20
CA ASP A 41 8.01 1.71 9.13
C ASP A 41 9.35 1.19 8.55
N LEU A 42 9.39 1.06 7.23
CA LEU A 42 10.60 0.66 6.51
C LEU A 42 11.69 1.72 6.58
N ALA A 43 12.92 1.32 6.21
CA ALA A 43 14.04 2.26 6.11
C ALA A 43 13.71 3.39 5.09
N PRO A 44 14.09 4.65 5.37
CA PRO A 44 13.82 5.78 4.47
C PRO A 44 14.28 5.56 3.04
N GLU A 45 15.39 4.86 2.83
CA GLU A 45 16.01 4.60 1.53
C GLU A 45 15.08 3.78 0.63
N LEU A 46 14.39 2.79 1.20
CA LEU A 46 13.40 1.98 0.49
C LEU A 46 12.18 2.81 0.08
N ARG A 47 11.73 3.73 0.94
CA ARG A 47 10.62 4.64 0.59
C ARG A 47 11.03 5.61 -0.53
N GLN A 48 12.26 6.12 -0.50
CA GLN A 48 12.77 6.98 -1.57
C GLN A 48 12.85 6.25 -2.92
N ALA A 49 13.22 4.97 -2.93
CA ALA A 49 13.19 4.16 -4.15
C ALA A 49 11.77 4.04 -4.73
N VAL A 50 10.75 3.82 -3.89
CA VAL A 50 9.35 3.78 -4.31
C VAL A 50 8.90 5.13 -4.87
N LEU A 51 9.22 6.24 -4.19
CA LEU A 51 8.92 7.59 -4.67
C LEU A 51 9.51 7.87 -6.06
N ALA A 52 10.76 7.50 -6.28
CA ALA A 52 11.40 7.65 -7.59
C ALA A 52 10.70 6.84 -8.68
N ARG A 53 10.26 5.61 -8.36
CA ARG A 53 9.52 4.75 -9.29
C ARG A 53 8.13 5.31 -9.61
N LEU A 54 7.41 5.81 -8.60
CA LEU A 54 6.12 6.48 -8.78
C LEU A 54 6.23 7.71 -9.67
N ALA A 55 7.26 8.54 -9.47
CA ALA A 55 7.53 9.68 -10.32
C ALA A 55 7.81 9.27 -11.78
N ALA A 56 8.58 8.20 -11.99
CA ALA A 56 8.92 7.72 -13.34
C ALA A 56 7.70 7.21 -14.15
N ILE A 57 6.62 6.82 -13.47
CA ILE A 57 5.36 6.41 -14.12
C ILE A 57 4.27 7.49 -14.06
N ASN A 58 4.59 8.69 -13.57
CA ASN A 58 3.63 9.78 -13.33
C ASN A 58 2.42 9.34 -12.50
N ALA A 59 2.66 8.60 -11.41
CA ALA A 59 1.61 8.14 -10.51
C ALA A 59 0.94 9.31 -9.75
N SER A 60 -0.22 9.01 -9.14
CA SER A 60 -0.98 9.97 -8.34
C SER A 60 -0.15 10.57 -7.20
N ALA A 61 -0.27 11.88 -7.00
CA ALA A 61 0.37 12.59 -5.89
C ALA A 61 -0.07 12.04 -4.52
N THR A 62 -1.30 11.51 -4.41
CA THR A 62 -1.79 10.89 -3.16
C THR A 62 -0.90 9.75 -2.71
N TRP A 63 -0.39 8.93 -3.63
CA TRP A 63 0.49 7.80 -3.29
C TRP A 63 1.84 8.26 -2.78
N SER A 64 2.41 9.31 -3.39
CA SER A 64 3.64 9.93 -2.89
C SER A 64 3.45 10.51 -1.48
N THR A 65 2.31 11.15 -1.20
CA THR A 65 2.00 11.67 0.13
C THR A 65 1.99 10.59 1.21
N GLN A 66 1.46 9.39 0.92
CA GLN A 66 1.45 8.27 1.88
C GLN A 66 2.86 7.78 2.26
N LEU A 67 3.87 8.04 1.43
CA LEU A 67 5.26 7.63 1.67
C LEU A 67 6.05 8.68 2.48
N THR A 68 5.58 9.93 2.50
CA THR A 68 6.23 11.05 3.18
C THR A 68 5.50 11.48 4.45
N THR A 69 4.21 11.17 4.56
CA THR A 69 3.34 11.58 5.65
C THR A 69 2.49 10.41 6.11
N VAL A 70 2.25 10.31 7.42
CA VAL A 70 1.27 9.36 7.95
C VAL A 70 -0.13 9.82 7.53
N VAL A 71 -0.82 9.00 6.75
CA VAL A 71 -2.17 9.27 6.27
C VAL A 71 -3.06 8.14 6.78
N GLU A 72 -4.17 8.49 7.45
CA GLU A 72 -5.21 7.50 7.72
C GLU A 72 -5.82 7.06 6.39
N LEU A 73 -5.84 5.75 6.15
CA LEU A 73 -6.52 5.19 5.00
C LEU A 73 -7.99 5.63 5.05
N ASP A 74 -8.41 6.40 4.06
CA ASP A 74 -9.83 6.68 3.89
C ASP A 74 -10.55 5.46 3.28
N LYS A 75 -11.89 5.46 3.35
CA LYS A 75 -12.73 4.40 2.78
C LYS A 75 -12.60 4.25 1.25
N ALA A 76 -12.02 5.22 0.55
CA ALA A 76 -11.81 5.16 -0.90
C ALA A 76 -10.57 4.34 -1.26
N ASP A 77 -9.51 4.39 -0.45
CA ASP A 77 -8.32 3.54 -0.60
C ASP A 77 -8.64 2.06 -0.34
N GLU A 78 -9.56 1.75 0.59
CA GLU A 78 -10.06 0.39 0.81
C GLU A 78 -10.71 -0.17 -0.47
N ARG A 79 -11.59 0.59 -1.15
CA ARG A 79 -12.25 0.12 -2.39
C ARG A 79 -11.25 -0.17 -3.51
N ARG A 80 -10.13 0.54 -3.56
CA ARG A 80 -9.05 0.28 -4.53
C ARG A 80 -8.22 -0.95 -4.17
N ALA A 81 -7.97 -1.18 -2.88
CA ALA A 81 -7.25 -2.36 -2.40
C ALA A 81 -7.95 -3.68 -2.75
N PHE A 82 -9.28 -3.66 -2.84
CA PHE A 82 -10.10 -4.85 -3.15
C PHE A 82 -10.42 -5.05 -4.63
N GLY A 83 -10.05 -4.13 -5.52
CA GLY A 83 -10.23 -4.28 -6.97
C GLY A 83 -11.69 -4.52 -7.37
N GLU A 84 -12.48 -3.44 -7.48
CA GLU A 84 -13.89 -3.45 -7.89
C GLU A 84 -14.81 -4.25 -6.92
N ALA A 85 -16.12 -4.14 -7.10
CA ALA A 85 -17.13 -4.63 -6.15
C ALA A 85 -16.88 -6.08 -5.67
N LEU A 86 -17.28 -6.37 -4.43
CA LEU A 86 -17.43 -7.76 -3.94
C LEU A 86 -18.08 -8.61 -5.06
N PRO A 87 -17.45 -9.71 -5.50
CA PRO A 87 -18.05 -10.61 -6.48
C PRO A 87 -19.47 -10.98 -6.05
N VAL A 88 -20.39 -11.12 -7.00
CA VAL A 88 -21.79 -11.48 -6.70
C VAL A 88 -21.81 -12.75 -5.83
N GLY A 89 -22.19 -12.61 -4.57
CA GLY A 89 -22.18 -13.69 -3.58
C GLY A 89 -21.28 -13.47 -2.35
N LEU A 90 -20.40 -12.46 -2.33
CA LEU A 90 -19.60 -12.13 -1.15
C LEU A 90 -20.17 -10.90 -0.42
N ARG A 91 -20.30 -11.00 0.90
CA ARG A 91 -20.73 -9.89 1.78
C ARG A 91 -19.75 -9.79 2.95
N LEU A 92 -19.33 -8.56 3.27
CA LEU A 92 -18.56 -8.27 4.47
C LEU A 92 -19.45 -8.52 5.69
N ILE A 93 -19.07 -9.50 6.51
CA ILE A 93 -19.72 -9.73 7.80
C ILE A 93 -18.97 -8.87 8.81
N ARG A 94 -19.63 -7.83 9.32
CA ARG A 94 -19.14 -7.09 10.49
C ARG A 94 -19.43 -7.96 11.70
N GLU A 95 -18.40 -8.43 12.41
CA GLU A 95 -18.61 -8.99 13.75
C GLU A 95 -19.05 -7.85 14.67
N GLU A 96 -20.36 -7.77 14.93
CA GLU A 96 -20.90 -6.98 16.02
C GLU A 96 -20.69 -7.78 17.31
N GLY A 97 -19.59 -7.47 18.00
CA GLY A 97 -19.41 -7.83 19.40
C GLY A 97 -20.46 -7.13 20.26
N GLN A 98 -21.44 -7.92 20.71
CA GLN A 98 -22.22 -7.84 21.95
C GLN A 98 -22.36 -6.49 22.67
N SER A 99 -23.62 -6.07 22.85
CA SER A 99 -24.05 -5.33 24.03
C SER A 99 -25.50 -5.69 24.37
N ALA A 100 -25.65 -6.62 25.31
CA ALA A 100 -26.73 -6.69 26.29
C ALA A 100 -26.20 -7.42 27.52
#